data_AF-A0A2V5SJ23-F1
#
_entry.id   AF-A0A2V5SJ23-F1
#
_cell.length_a   1.000
_cell.length_b   1.000
_cell.length_c   1.000
_cell.angle_alpha   90.00
_cell.angle_beta   90.00
_cell.angle_gamma   90.00
#
_symmetry.space_group_name_H-M   'P 1'
#
loop_
_entity.id
_entity.type
_entity.pdbx_description
1 polymer ?
#
loop_
_entity_poly.entity_id
_entity_poly.type
_entity_poly.pdbx_seq_one_letter_code
_entity_poly.pdbx_strand_id
1 'polypeptide(L)'
;MQFYDVGMRSLAGFERSDVARHFDLCESEQISSLTGKELERASLGDSEMFRRRALCGVRETRALSDLLSPSYFIQAQIFPYNYQDVIVRGNATRINALFLREYFRQRHSIPELPMPRAFEGGYTDIFFTGVARNVWHCDIASLYPSVMLQFECFPATDQLQIFQHLLTDLRTFRLEAKAQMRAEKDPARQHHLQALQNTFKILLNSFYGYLGFAQGHFADFDAAARVTQIGRDLLKEMIEWLNAHGAQVIEVDTDGIYF
;
A
#
# COMPACT_ATOMS: atom_id res chain seq x y z
N MET A 1 -1.20 -8.17 7.24
CA MET A 1 0.08 -7.63 7.74
C MET A 1 0.73 -6.77 6.67
N GLN A 2 1.27 -7.34 5.60
CA GLN A 2 1.93 -6.60 4.50
C GLN A 2 1.06 -5.49 3.91
N PHE A 3 -0.25 -5.74 3.72
CA PHE A 3 -1.15 -4.71 3.19
C PHE A 3 -1.30 -3.50 4.12
N TYR A 4 -1.33 -3.72 5.44
CA TYR A 4 -1.38 -2.63 6.42
C TYR A 4 -0.07 -1.83 6.41
N ASP A 5 1.05 -2.54 6.37
CA ASP A 5 2.38 -1.92 6.42
C ASP A 5 2.73 -1.16 5.13
N VAL A 6 2.28 -1.61 3.96
CA VAL A 6 2.38 -0.83 2.71
C VAL A 6 1.62 0.51 2.82
N GLY A 7 0.55 0.55 3.61
CA GLY A 7 -0.26 1.76 3.80
C GLY A 7 0.25 2.72 4.88
N MET A 8 0.88 2.20 5.94
CA MET A 8 1.27 2.93 7.17
C MET A 8 2.78 2.95 7.46
N ARG A 9 3.57 2.01 6.89
CA ARG A 9 5.02 1.83 7.07
C ARG A 9 5.48 1.98 8.53
N SER A 10 4.78 1.31 9.44
CA SER A 10 4.90 1.55 10.88
C SER A 10 5.21 0.30 11.69
N LEU A 11 5.24 -0.88 11.08
CA LEU A 11 5.53 -2.12 11.81
C LEU A 11 7.04 -2.23 12.09
N ALA A 12 7.40 -2.50 13.34
CA ALA A 12 8.78 -2.76 13.75
C ALA A 12 9.32 -4.11 13.27
N GLY A 13 8.42 -5.06 12.96
CA GLY A 13 8.74 -6.42 12.53
C GLY A 13 7.48 -7.16 12.09
N PHE A 14 7.68 -8.30 11.42
CA PHE A 14 6.58 -9.16 10.94
C PHE A 14 6.34 -10.38 11.83
N GLU A 15 7.09 -10.52 12.93
CA GLU A 15 6.80 -11.55 13.91
C GLU A 15 5.47 -11.26 14.61
N ARG A 16 4.77 -12.32 15.03
CA ARG A 16 3.45 -12.20 15.64
C ARG A 16 3.46 -11.28 16.87
N SER A 17 4.49 -11.37 17.70
CA SER A 17 4.66 -10.54 18.90
C SER A 17 4.86 -9.07 18.56
N ASP A 18 5.64 -8.76 17.51
CA ASP A 18 5.87 -7.37 17.11
C ASP A 18 4.60 -6.71 16.58
N VAL A 19 3.83 -7.46 15.79
CA VAL A 19 2.58 -6.93 15.25
C VAL A 19 1.48 -6.89 16.30
N ALA A 20 1.39 -7.87 17.20
CA ALA A 20 0.48 -7.82 18.34
C ALA A 20 0.79 -6.62 19.25
N ARG A 21 2.08 -6.32 19.50
CA ARG A 21 2.52 -5.14 20.24
C ARG A 21 2.16 -3.84 19.51
N HIS A 22 2.38 -3.77 18.21
CA HIS A 22 2.06 -2.59 17.38
C HIS A 22 0.58 -2.20 17.49
N PHE A 23 -0.32 -3.19 17.52
CA PHE A 23 -1.75 -2.96 17.62
C PHE A 23 -2.31 -2.96 19.05
N ASP A 24 -1.44 -2.99 20.07
CA ASP A 24 -1.84 -3.06 21.48
C ASP A 24 -2.79 -4.25 21.79
N LEU A 25 -2.55 -5.38 21.13
CA LEU A 25 -3.32 -6.63 21.27
C LEU A 25 -2.66 -7.63 22.23
N CYS A 26 -1.56 -7.22 22.87
CA CYS A 26 -0.74 -8.05 23.71
C CYS A 26 -1.13 -7.89 25.19
N GLU A 27 -1.76 -8.91 25.80
CA GLU A 27 -2.11 -8.89 27.22
C GLU A 27 -0.87 -8.98 28.14
N SER A 28 0.21 -9.62 27.68
CA SER A 28 1.45 -9.78 28.44
C SER A 28 2.65 -9.93 27.51
N GLU A 29 3.48 -8.90 27.48
CA GLU A 29 4.66 -8.86 26.61
C GLU A 29 5.65 -9.98 26.91
N GLN A 30 5.91 -10.25 28.20
CA GLN A 30 6.78 -11.34 28.64
C GLN A 30 6.33 -12.71 28.12
N ILE A 31 5.01 -12.93 28.07
CA ILE A 31 4.48 -14.18 27.53
C ILE A 31 4.56 -14.12 26.00
N SER A 32 4.05 -13.08 25.36
CA SER A 32 4.02 -12.97 23.90
C SER A 32 5.39 -13.14 23.25
N SER A 33 6.44 -12.53 23.83
CA SER A 33 7.81 -12.57 23.33
C SER A 33 8.54 -13.90 23.59
N LEU A 34 7.95 -14.84 24.35
CA LEU A 34 8.58 -16.12 24.66
C LEU A 34 8.75 -16.96 23.38
N THR A 35 10.00 -17.12 22.92
CA THR A 35 10.35 -17.83 21.67
C THR A 35 11.64 -18.65 21.85
N GLY A 36 12.00 -19.43 20.83
CA GLY A 36 13.28 -20.15 20.78
C GLY A 36 13.54 -21.08 21.98
N LYS A 37 14.75 -21.00 22.54
CA LYS A 37 15.22 -21.87 23.65
C LYS A 37 14.41 -21.72 24.93
N GLU A 38 13.81 -20.55 25.17
CA GLU A 38 12.99 -20.31 26.36
C GLU A 38 11.65 -21.02 26.26
N LEU A 39 11.04 -21.00 25.07
CA LEU A 39 9.83 -21.76 24.78
C LEU A 39 10.08 -23.26 24.84
N GLU A 40 11.22 -23.74 24.33
CA GLU A 40 11.61 -25.14 24.41
C GLU A 40 11.73 -25.62 25.87
N ARG A 41 12.42 -24.85 26.73
CA ARG A 41 12.51 -25.14 28.17
C ARG A 41 11.14 -25.17 28.84
N ALA A 42 10.27 -24.22 28.51
CA ALA A 42 8.91 -24.18 29.04
C ALA A 42 8.07 -25.39 28.60
N SER A 43 8.29 -25.90 27.38
CA SER A 43 7.61 -27.09 26.84
C SER A 43 8.08 -28.38 27.51
N LEU A 44 9.38 -28.53 27.79
CA LEU A 44 9.95 -29.74 28.38
C LEU A 44 9.51 -29.95 29.84
N GLY A 45 9.17 -28.86 30.55
CA GLY A 45 8.76 -28.89 31.95
C GLY A 45 7.26 -29.02 32.22
N ASP A 46 6.42 -29.30 31.22
CA ASP A 46 4.94 -29.29 31.29
C ASP A 46 4.39 -28.04 32.02
N SER A 47 4.99 -26.88 31.69
CA SER A 47 4.79 -25.66 32.45
C SER A 47 3.45 -25.00 32.13
N GLU A 48 2.78 -24.47 33.15
CA GLU A 48 1.67 -23.51 33.00
C GLU A 48 2.05 -22.37 32.03
N MET A 49 3.32 -21.96 32.04
CA MET A 49 3.85 -20.93 31.15
C MET A 49 3.71 -21.29 29.66
N PHE A 50 3.96 -22.55 29.28
CA PHE A 50 3.81 -23.01 27.89
C PHE A 50 2.33 -22.95 27.45
N ARG A 51 1.41 -23.40 28.30
CA ARG A 51 -0.04 -23.32 28.04
C ARG A 51 -0.52 -21.88 27.90
N ARG A 52 -0.08 -20.99 28.80
CA ARG A 52 -0.38 -19.55 28.71
C ARG A 52 0.18 -18.95 27.42
N ARG A 53 1.39 -19.34 27.01
CA ARG A 53 2.00 -18.88 25.75
C ARG A 53 1.24 -19.35 24.51
N ALA A 54 0.80 -20.60 24.49
CA ALA A 54 0.00 -21.13 23.39
C ALA A 54 -1.34 -20.37 23.27
N LEU A 55 -2.03 -20.17 24.41
CA LEU A 55 -3.30 -19.45 24.46
C LEU A 55 -3.14 -17.98 24.06
N CYS A 56 -2.10 -17.30 24.56
CA CYS A 56 -1.73 -15.94 24.17
C CYS A 56 -1.61 -15.83 22.64
N GLY A 57 -0.91 -16.79 22.02
CA GLY A 57 -0.72 -16.79 20.58
C GLY A 57 -2.00 -16.94 19.77
N VAL A 58 -2.93 -17.80 20.20
CA VAL A 58 -4.23 -17.97 19.55
C VAL A 58 -5.09 -16.72 19.72
N ARG A 59 -5.08 -16.09 20.90
CA ARG A 59 -5.82 -14.85 21.18
C ARG A 59 -5.33 -13.68 20.32
N GLU A 60 -4.02 -13.47 20.29
CA GLU A 60 -3.38 -12.46 19.43
C GLU A 60 -3.72 -12.70 17.96
N THR A 61 -3.63 -13.95 17.49
CA THR A 61 -3.94 -14.31 16.11
C THR A 61 -5.40 -14.02 15.76
N ARG A 62 -6.33 -14.34 16.66
CA ARG A 62 -7.75 -14.01 16.49
C ARG A 62 -7.97 -12.50 16.44
N ALA A 63 -7.42 -11.75 17.39
CA ALA A 63 -7.58 -10.30 17.45
C ALA A 63 -6.99 -9.61 16.20
N LEU A 64 -5.82 -10.06 15.74
CA LEU A 64 -5.22 -9.61 14.47
C LEU A 64 -6.10 -9.96 13.27
N SER A 65 -6.71 -11.14 13.26
CA SER A 65 -7.66 -11.53 12.21
C SER A 65 -8.88 -10.63 12.21
N ASP A 66 -9.49 -10.37 13.37
CA ASP A 66 -10.67 -9.52 13.49
C ASP A 66 -10.39 -8.08 13.03
N LEU A 67 -9.16 -7.60 13.27
CA LEU A 67 -8.72 -6.27 12.84
C LEU A 67 -8.41 -6.19 11.33
N LEU A 68 -7.66 -7.16 10.79
CA LEU A 68 -7.08 -7.05 9.44
C LEU A 68 -7.93 -7.73 8.35
N SER A 69 -8.68 -8.78 8.68
CA SER A 69 -9.52 -9.54 7.74
C SER A 69 -10.58 -8.71 7.02
N PRO A 70 -11.27 -7.73 7.66
CA PRO A 70 -12.29 -6.95 6.98
C PRO A 70 -11.80 -6.27 5.69
N SER A 71 -10.56 -5.76 5.68
CA SER A 71 -9.97 -5.13 4.48
C SER A 71 -9.82 -6.11 3.32
N TYR A 72 -9.43 -7.37 3.59
CA TYR A 72 -9.32 -8.40 2.56
C TYR A 72 -10.68 -8.92 2.12
N PHE A 73 -11.67 -8.92 3.02
CA PHE A 73 -13.02 -9.36 2.69
C PHE A 73 -13.65 -8.41 1.67
N ILE A 74 -13.47 -7.10 1.87
CA ILE A 74 -13.86 -6.08 0.91
C ILE A 74 -13.12 -6.24 -0.42
N GLN A 75 -11.83 -6.53 -0.39
CA GLN A 75 -11.07 -6.80 -1.62
C GLN A 75 -11.60 -8.01 -2.39
N ALA A 76 -12.03 -9.08 -1.71
CA ALA A 76 -12.65 -10.24 -2.35
C ALA A 76 -14.00 -9.92 -3.03
N GLN A 77 -14.67 -8.83 -2.64
CA GLN A 77 -15.89 -8.36 -3.31
C GLN A 77 -15.59 -7.52 -4.56
N ILE A 78 -14.40 -6.92 -4.63
CA ILE A 78 -13.97 -6.03 -5.72
C ILE A 78 -13.25 -6.83 -6.81
N PHE A 79 -12.28 -7.66 -6.40
CA PHE A 79 -11.44 -8.43 -7.31
C PHE A 79 -12.05 -9.77 -7.66
N PRO A 80 -11.80 -10.30 -8.86
CA PRO A 80 -12.28 -11.61 -9.28
C PRO A 80 -11.45 -12.74 -8.66
N TYR A 81 -11.30 -12.74 -7.33
CA TYR A 81 -10.60 -13.75 -6.55
C TYR A 81 -11.42 -14.14 -5.33
N ASN A 82 -11.28 -15.40 -4.91
CA ASN A 82 -11.81 -15.83 -3.62
C ASN A 82 -10.99 -15.18 -2.47
N TYR A 83 -11.51 -15.31 -1.25
CA TYR A 83 -10.92 -14.71 -0.05
C TYR A 83 -9.48 -15.17 0.22
N GLN A 84 -9.14 -16.43 -0.06
CA GLN A 84 -7.79 -16.95 0.14
C GLN A 84 -6.81 -16.39 -0.90
N ASP A 85 -7.22 -16.36 -2.17
CA ASP A 85 -6.39 -15.86 -3.27
C ASP A 85 -6.13 -14.36 -3.14
N VAL A 86 -7.14 -13.55 -2.79
CA VAL A 86 -6.97 -12.08 -2.73
C VAL A 86 -5.90 -11.65 -1.72
N ILE A 87 -5.68 -12.45 -0.67
CA ILE A 87 -4.67 -12.21 0.37
C ILE A 87 -3.25 -12.44 -0.16
N VAL A 88 -3.05 -13.46 -1.00
CA VAL A 88 -1.71 -13.89 -1.46
C VAL A 88 -1.29 -13.24 -2.78
N ARG A 89 -2.22 -12.64 -3.54
CA ARG A 89 -1.90 -11.99 -4.81
C ARG A 89 -1.39 -10.55 -4.62
N GLY A 90 -0.33 -10.21 -5.36
CA GLY A 90 0.18 -8.84 -5.43
C GLY A 90 -0.85 -7.85 -6.02
N ASN A 91 -0.71 -6.57 -5.69
CA ASN A 91 -1.64 -5.53 -6.16
C ASN A 91 -1.68 -5.45 -7.69
N ALA A 92 -0.53 -5.52 -8.37
CA ALA A 92 -0.45 -5.47 -9.83
C ALA A 92 -1.20 -6.64 -10.50
N THR A 93 -1.09 -7.86 -9.96
CA THR A 93 -1.87 -9.01 -10.42
C THR A 93 -3.37 -8.81 -10.23
N ARG A 94 -3.77 -8.20 -9.10
CA ARG A 94 -5.17 -7.87 -8.82
C ARG A 94 -5.74 -6.82 -9.76
N ILE A 95 -4.96 -5.79 -10.07
CA ILE A 95 -5.31 -4.79 -11.09
C ILE A 95 -5.46 -5.48 -12.45
N ASN A 96 -4.48 -6.28 -12.88
CA ASN A 96 -4.56 -7.03 -14.14
C ASN A 96 -5.86 -7.83 -14.27
N ALA A 97 -6.29 -8.49 -13.19
CA ALA A 97 -7.50 -9.30 -13.20
C ALA A 97 -8.78 -8.49 -13.43
N LEU A 98 -8.82 -7.22 -13.00
CA LEU A 98 -9.94 -6.31 -13.31
C LEU A 98 -10.00 -6.00 -14.81
N PHE A 99 -8.84 -5.73 -15.43
CA PHE A 99 -8.77 -5.49 -16.87
C PHE A 99 -9.21 -6.72 -17.64
N LEU A 100 -8.65 -7.89 -17.30
CA LEU A 100 -9.03 -9.15 -17.94
C LEU A 100 -10.53 -9.41 -17.83
N ARG A 101 -11.10 -9.31 -16.62
CA ARG A 101 -12.55 -9.48 -16.39
C ARG A 101 -13.37 -8.59 -17.33
N GLU A 102 -12.99 -7.32 -17.45
CA GLU A 102 -13.75 -6.33 -18.19
C GLU A 102 -13.56 -6.48 -19.72
N TYR A 103 -12.35 -6.76 -20.19
CA TYR A 103 -12.09 -7.13 -21.59
C TYR A 103 -12.87 -8.38 -22.00
N PHE A 104 -12.89 -9.42 -21.16
CA PHE A 104 -13.71 -10.61 -21.40
C PHE A 104 -15.20 -10.28 -21.42
N ARG A 105 -15.68 -9.46 -20.49
CA ARG A 105 -17.09 -9.03 -20.44
C ARG A 105 -17.51 -8.31 -21.72
N GLN A 106 -16.64 -7.48 -22.27
CA GLN A 106 -16.87 -6.76 -23.53
C GLN A 106 -16.53 -7.57 -24.79
N ARG A 107 -16.09 -8.82 -24.64
CA ARG A 107 -15.65 -9.71 -25.74
C ARG A 107 -14.53 -9.09 -26.59
N HIS A 108 -13.66 -8.32 -25.96
CA HIS A 108 -12.51 -7.70 -26.59
C HIS A 108 -11.28 -8.61 -26.48
N SER A 109 -10.40 -8.58 -27.49
CA SER A 109 -9.11 -9.28 -27.44
C SER A 109 -8.21 -8.70 -26.35
N ILE A 110 -7.45 -9.57 -25.70
CA ILE A 110 -6.46 -9.20 -24.69
C ILE A 110 -5.11 -9.00 -25.39
N PRO A 111 -4.37 -7.91 -25.09
CA PRO A 111 -3.03 -7.70 -25.63
C PRO A 111 -2.04 -8.79 -25.23
N GLU A 112 -1.00 -8.98 -26.03
CA GLU A 112 0.16 -9.77 -25.63
C GLU A 112 0.91 -9.10 -24.47
N LEU A 113 1.68 -9.88 -23.72
CA LEU A 113 2.50 -9.33 -22.66
C LEU A 113 3.56 -8.38 -23.23
N PRO A 114 3.78 -7.21 -22.62
CA PRO A 114 4.77 -6.26 -23.09
C PRO A 114 6.18 -6.81 -22.89
N MET A 115 7.11 -6.40 -23.76
CA MET A 115 8.53 -6.69 -23.56
C MET A 115 9.04 -5.90 -22.35
N PRO A 116 9.64 -6.54 -21.34
CA PRO A 116 10.18 -5.83 -20.18
C PRO A 116 11.27 -4.83 -20.60
N ARG A 117 11.20 -3.61 -20.05
CA ARG A 117 12.22 -2.57 -20.27
C ARG A 117 12.65 -1.97 -18.93
N ALA A 118 13.92 -1.62 -18.82
CA ALA A 118 14.41 -0.82 -17.71
C ALA A 118 14.00 0.64 -17.91
N PHE A 119 13.59 1.31 -16.84
CA PHE A 119 13.32 2.74 -16.82
C PHE A 119 13.79 3.33 -15.49
N GLU A 120 14.03 4.64 -15.47
CA GLU A 120 14.45 5.35 -14.27
C GLU A 120 13.27 5.51 -13.28
N GLY A 121 13.51 5.15 -12.02
CA GLY A 121 12.52 5.18 -10.95
C GLY A 121 12.22 6.59 -10.40
N GLY A 122 11.68 6.63 -9.19
CA GLY A 122 11.47 7.89 -8.45
C GLY A 122 12.78 8.64 -8.19
N TYR A 123 12.66 9.94 -7.89
CA TYR A 123 13.81 10.74 -7.50
C TYR A 123 14.07 10.59 -6.01
N THR A 124 15.28 10.16 -5.66
CA THR A 124 15.76 10.11 -4.28
C THR A 124 17.11 10.80 -4.23
N ASP A 125 17.28 11.74 -3.31
CA ASP A 125 18.52 12.50 -3.18
C ASP A 125 18.73 12.99 -1.74
N ILE A 126 19.99 13.13 -1.34
CA ILE A 126 20.40 13.56 0.00
C ILE A 126 21.19 14.86 -0.13
N PHE A 127 20.63 15.93 0.42
CA PHE A 127 21.19 17.27 0.35
C PHE A 127 21.94 17.66 1.63
N PHE A 128 21.61 17.02 2.77
CA PHE A 128 22.26 17.25 4.04
C PHE A 128 22.57 15.94 4.78
N THR A 129 23.81 15.81 5.26
CA THR A 129 24.24 14.68 6.11
C THR A 129 24.69 15.21 7.46
N GLY A 130 24.06 14.74 8.55
CA GLY A 130 24.33 15.21 9.91
C GLY A 130 23.07 15.22 10.78
N VAL A 131 23.12 15.95 11.89
CA VAL A 131 21.97 16.13 12.78
C VAL A 131 21.20 17.40 12.37
N ALA A 132 20.07 17.22 11.70
CA ALA A 132 19.15 18.31 11.42
C ALA A 132 18.23 18.56 12.64
N ARG A 133 17.83 19.81 12.85
CA ARG A 133 16.89 20.22 13.91
C ARG A 133 15.74 20.99 13.28
N ASN A 134 14.55 20.92 13.89
CA ASN A 134 13.33 21.56 13.38
C ASN A 134 12.97 21.12 11.96
N VAL A 135 13.03 19.80 11.71
CA VAL A 135 12.76 19.21 10.39
C VAL A 135 11.26 19.16 10.13
N TRP A 136 10.86 19.64 8.97
CA TRP A 136 9.51 19.53 8.44
C TRP A 136 9.49 18.44 7.36
N HIS A 137 8.35 17.77 7.25
CA HIS A 137 8.12 16.76 6.22
C HIS A 137 6.88 17.14 5.43
N CYS A 138 7.01 17.21 4.10
CA CYS A 138 5.91 17.40 3.17
C CYS A 138 5.77 16.14 2.31
N ASP A 139 4.60 15.50 2.36
CA ASP A 139 4.22 14.34 1.54
C ASP A 139 3.24 14.77 0.46
N ILE A 140 3.55 14.45 -0.79
CA ILE A 140 2.70 14.76 -1.94
C ILE A 140 1.68 13.62 -2.08
N ALA A 141 0.52 13.84 -1.47
CA ALA A 141 -0.54 12.85 -1.43
C ALA A 141 -0.90 12.32 -2.85
N SER A 142 -0.56 11.06 -3.11
CA SER A 142 -0.86 10.39 -4.37
C SER A 142 -0.27 11.11 -5.60
N LEU A 143 1.02 11.47 -5.54
CA LEU A 143 1.78 12.08 -6.65
C LEU A 143 1.56 11.35 -7.98
N TYR A 144 1.93 10.08 -8.09
CA TYR A 144 1.86 9.34 -9.37
C TYR A 144 0.43 9.17 -9.92
N PRO A 145 -0.58 8.78 -9.12
CA PRO A 145 -1.97 8.81 -9.61
C PRO A 145 -2.40 10.18 -10.13
N SER A 146 -1.96 11.27 -9.50
CA SER A 146 -2.28 12.63 -9.93
C SER A 146 -1.58 12.97 -11.25
N VAL A 147 -0.30 12.60 -11.41
CA VAL A 147 0.45 12.74 -12.65
C VAL A 147 -0.20 11.96 -13.79
N MET A 148 -0.59 10.71 -13.56
CA MET A 148 -1.25 9.89 -14.59
C MET A 148 -2.54 10.52 -15.10
N LEU A 149 -3.40 10.99 -14.19
CA LEU A 149 -4.67 11.61 -14.55
C LEU A 149 -4.47 12.96 -15.24
N GLN A 150 -3.55 13.80 -14.74
CA GLN A 150 -3.34 15.15 -15.24
C GLN A 150 -2.64 15.18 -16.60
N PHE A 151 -1.71 14.26 -16.83
CA PHE A 151 -0.89 14.21 -18.06
C PHE A 151 -1.28 13.06 -18.99
N GLU A 152 -2.36 12.36 -18.68
CA GLU A 152 -2.90 11.23 -19.46
C GLU A 152 -1.84 10.14 -19.71
N CYS A 153 -1.09 9.79 -18.67
CA CYS A 153 -0.12 8.68 -18.74
C CYS A 153 -0.84 7.35 -18.52
N PHE A 154 -1.46 6.85 -19.58
CA PHE A 154 -2.23 5.60 -19.58
C PHE A 154 -1.60 4.59 -20.55
N PRO A 155 -1.80 3.27 -20.33
CA PRO A 155 -1.22 2.26 -21.18
C PRO A 155 -1.85 2.30 -22.58
N ALA A 156 -1.01 2.40 -23.62
CA ALA A 156 -1.48 2.53 -25.00
C ALA A 156 -2.27 1.30 -25.51
N THR A 157 -2.06 0.14 -24.89
CA THR A 157 -2.73 -1.11 -25.25
C THR A 157 -4.13 -1.24 -24.64
N ASP A 158 -4.50 -0.37 -23.70
CA ASP A 158 -5.83 -0.33 -23.09
C ASP A 158 -6.83 0.44 -23.96
N GLN A 159 -7.24 -0.19 -25.05
CA GLN A 159 -8.25 0.31 -25.99
C GLN A 159 -9.62 0.60 -25.37
N LEU A 160 -9.96 -0.04 -24.24
CA LEU A 160 -11.22 0.18 -23.53
C LEU A 160 -11.10 1.30 -22.47
N GLN A 161 -9.92 1.90 -22.32
CA GLN A 161 -9.62 2.97 -21.37
C GLN A 161 -9.98 2.61 -19.92
N ILE A 162 -9.92 1.33 -19.57
CA ILE A 162 -10.24 0.81 -18.23
C ILE A 162 -9.31 1.43 -17.18
N PHE A 163 -8.04 1.62 -17.51
CA PHE A 163 -7.05 2.23 -16.63
C PHE A 163 -7.49 3.60 -16.19
N GLN A 164 -7.85 4.46 -17.14
CA GLN A 164 -8.31 5.82 -16.87
C GLN A 164 -9.60 5.83 -16.04
N HIS A 165 -10.59 5.02 -16.44
CA HIS A 165 -11.87 4.94 -15.73
C HIS A 165 -11.68 4.43 -14.30
N LEU A 166 -10.98 3.31 -14.11
CA LEU A 166 -10.72 2.76 -12.77
C LEU A 166 -9.92 3.73 -11.90
N LEU A 167 -8.88 4.36 -12.43
CA LEU A 167 -8.07 5.29 -11.65
C LEU A 167 -8.90 6.51 -11.19
N THR A 168 -9.76 7.02 -12.07
CA THR A 168 -10.67 8.14 -11.77
C THR A 168 -11.73 7.74 -10.75
N ASP A 169 -12.42 6.62 -10.98
CA ASP A 169 -13.50 6.13 -10.12
C ASP A 169 -12.97 5.80 -8.72
N LEU A 170 -11.86 5.06 -8.63
CA LEU A 170 -11.25 4.71 -7.34
C LEU A 170 -10.77 5.93 -6.56
N ARG A 171 -10.30 6.98 -7.25
CA ARG A 171 -9.94 8.26 -6.61
C ARG A 171 -11.18 8.92 -6.02
N THR A 172 -12.26 9.00 -6.78
CA THR A 172 -13.54 9.58 -6.35
C THR A 172 -14.12 8.79 -5.17
N PHE A 173 -14.26 7.47 -5.30
CA PHE A 173 -14.76 6.61 -4.23
C PHE A 173 -13.93 6.71 -2.95
N ARG A 174 -12.59 6.83 -3.05
CA ARG A 174 -11.73 7.04 -1.88
C ARG A 174 -12.03 8.35 -1.17
N LEU A 175 -12.22 9.44 -1.92
CA LEU A 175 -12.53 10.76 -1.34
C LEU A 175 -13.88 10.74 -0.64
N GLU A 176 -14.89 10.11 -1.27
CA GLU A 176 -16.22 9.93 -0.69
C GLU A 176 -16.18 9.06 0.56
N ALA A 177 -15.53 7.89 0.52
CA ALA A 177 -15.39 7.01 1.67
C ALA A 177 -14.68 7.70 2.84
N LYS A 178 -13.63 8.51 2.56
CA LYS A 178 -12.92 9.29 3.57
C LYS A 178 -13.80 10.38 4.17
N ALA A 179 -14.63 11.04 3.38
CA ALA A 179 -15.58 12.05 3.86
C ALA A 179 -16.67 11.41 4.74
N GLN A 180 -17.26 10.31 4.28
CA GLN A 180 -18.25 9.54 5.03
C GLN A 180 -17.67 9.01 6.35
N MET A 181 -16.44 8.47 6.33
CA MET A 181 -15.76 7.97 7.53
C MET A 181 -15.60 9.05 8.60
N ARG A 182 -15.31 10.30 8.20
CA ARG A 182 -15.17 11.44 9.12
C ARG A 182 -16.49 11.89 9.73
N ALA A 183 -17.59 11.73 8.99
CA ALA A 183 -18.92 12.09 9.45
C ALA A 183 -19.62 10.96 10.24
N GLU A 184 -19.16 9.71 10.07
CA GLU A 184 -19.75 8.53 10.69
C GLU A 184 -19.46 8.48 12.20
N LYS A 185 -20.50 8.14 12.97
CA LYS A 185 -20.46 8.03 14.43
C LYS A 185 -20.52 6.58 14.91
N ASP A 186 -21.11 5.68 14.12
CA ASP A 186 -21.13 4.27 14.43
C ASP A 186 -19.72 3.66 14.25
N PRO A 187 -19.08 3.13 15.32
CA PRO A 187 -17.73 2.59 15.23
C PRO A 187 -17.59 1.47 14.19
N ALA A 188 -18.61 0.62 14.03
CA ALA A 188 -18.56 -0.50 13.09
C ALA A 188 -18.53 -0.02 11.64
N ARG A 189 -19.41 0.93 11.28
CA ARG A 189 -19.42 1.56 9.95
C ARG A 189 -18.19 2.41 9.69
N GLN A 190 -17.72 3.15 10.69
CA GLN A 190 -16.49 3.94 10.57
C GLN A 190 -15.30 3.03 10.24
N HIS A 191 -15.19 1.88 10.92
CA HIS A 191 -14.13 0.90 10.65
C HIS A 191 -14.22 0.32 9.23
N HIS A 192 -15.43 0.00 8.76
CA HIS A 192 -15.67 -0.45 7.38
C HIS A 192 -15.25 0.60 6.34
N LEU A 193 -15.64 1.86 6.53
CA LEU A 193 -15.26 2.96 5.64
C LEU A 193 -13.74 3.22 5.67
N GLN A 194 -13.11 3.05 6.82
CA GLN A 194 -11.66 3.11 6.94
C GLN A 194 -10.96 2.00 6.14
N ALA A 195 -11.47 0.76 6.23
CA ALA A 195 -10.97 -0.37 5.44
C ALA A 195 -11.13 -0.13 3.93
N LEU A 196 -12.25 0.43 3.49
CA LEU A 196 -12.49 0.83 2.09
C LEU A 196 -11.50 1.89 1.62
N GLN A 197 -11.37 3.01 2.34
CA GLN A 197 -10.48 4.10 1.91
C GLN A 197 -9.02 3.64 1.87
N ASN A 198 -8.58 2.84 2.86
CA ASN A 198 -7.23 2.27 2.88
C ASN A 198 -7.01 1.34 1.69
N THR A 199 -8.01 0.52 1.37
CA THR A 199 -7.94 -0.37 0.21
C THR A 199 -7.76 0.41 -1.08
N PHE A 200 -8.57 1.45 -1.30
CA PHE A 200 -8.44 2.29 -2.49
C PHE A 200 -7.15 3.10 -2.51
N LYS A 201 -6.65 3.59 -1.37
CA LYS A 201 -5.33 4.26 -1.28
C LYS A 201 -4.23 3.36 -1.85
N ILE A 202 -4.19 2.11 -1.39
CA ILE A 202 -3.16 1.14 -1.80
C ILE A 202 -3.30 0.78 -3.26
N LEU A 203 -4.53 0.57 -3.74
CA LEU A 203 -4.78 0.28 -5.14
C LEU A 203 -4.38 1.43 -6.06
N LEU A 204 -4.77 2.66 -5.74
CA LEU A 204 -4.37 3.86 -6.50
C LEU A 204 -2.85 3.95 -6.64
N ASN A 205 -2.12 3.82 -5.53
CA ASN A 205 -0.65 3.85 -5.56
C ASN A 205 -0.05 2.67 -6.35
N SER A 206 -0.80 1.57 -6.50
CA SER A 206 -0.35 0.39 -7.24
C SER A 206 -0.59 0.47 -8.75
N PHE A 207 -1.38 1.42 -9.26
CA PHE A 207 -1.53 1.62 -10.72
C PHE A 207 -0.21 2.01 -11.38
N TYR A 208 0.64 2.76 -10.67
CA TYR A 208 2.00 3.04 -11.12
C TYR A 208 2.83 1.76 -11.23
N GLY A 209 2.86 0.97 -10.14
CA GLY A 209 3.56 -0.30 -10.14
C GLY A 209 3.04 -1.27 -11.21
N TYR A 210 1.75 -1.18 -11.58
CA TYR A 210 1.16 -1.97 -12.65
C TYR A 210 1.73 -1.60 -14.04
N LEU A 211 1.99 -0.31 -14.33
CA LEU A 211 2.60 0.09 -15.61
C LEU A 211 3.98 -0.55 -15.81
N GLY A 212 4.75 -0.76 -14.73
CA GLY A 212 6.05 -1.44 -14.78
C GLY A 212 5.99 -2.97 -14.60
N PHE A 213 4.80 -3.58 -14.56
CA PHE A 213 4.63 -5.00 -14.22
C PHE A 213 4.66 -5.89 -15.46
N ALA A 214 5.79 -6.53 -15.75
CA ALA A 214 6.00 -7.36 -16.93
C ALA A 214 4.96 -8.49 -17.15
N GLN A 215 4.35 -9.02 -16.09
CA GLN A 215 3.29 -10.05 -16.22
C GLN A 215 1.87 -9.46 -16.35
N GLY A 216 1.75 -8.14 -16.51
CA GLY A 216 0.49 -7.44 -16.80
C GLY A 216 0.30 -7.25 -18.29
N HIS A 217 -0.86 -7.65 -18.83
CA HIS A 217 -1.15 -7.50 -20.27
C HIS A 217 -1.25 -6.03 -20.72
N PHE A 218 -1.60 -5.13 -19.79
CA PHE A 218 -1.75 -3.71 -20.02
C PHE A 218 -0.65 -2.90 -19.31
N ALA A 219 0.47 -3.55 -18.97
CA ALA A 219 1.64 -2.82 -18.51
C ALA A 219 2.26 -2.04 -19.67
N ASP A 220 2.82 -0.88 -19.36
CA ASP A 220 3.38 0.06 -20.33
C ASP A 220 4.58 0.77 -19.68
N PHE A 221 5.77 0.26 -19.98
CA PHE A 221 7.03 0.75 -19.42
C PHE A 221 7.36 2.17 -19.89
N ASP A 222 6.89 2.56 -21.07
CA ASP A 222 7.11 3.91 -21.61
C ASP A 222 6.20 4.90 -20.86
N ALA A 223 4.94 4.52 -20.58
CA ALA A 223 4.06 5.28 -19.69
C ALA A 223 4.61 5.36 -18.25
N ALA A 224 5.16 4.26 -17.71
CA ALA A 224 5.80 4.25 -16.40
C ALA A 224 6.98 5.24 -16.32
N ALA A 225 7.85 5.23 -17.34
CA ALA A 225 8.98 6.14 -17.45
C ALA A 225 8.54 7.61 -17.57
N ARG A 226 7.45 7.87 -18.30
CA ARG A 226 6.87 9.21 -18.42
C ARG A 226 6.33 9.72 -17.09
N VAL A 227 5.65 8.86 -16.32
CA VAL A 227 5.16 9.20 -14.97
C VAL A 227 6.31 9.56 -14.04
N THR A 228 7.39 8.76 -14.03
CA THR A 228 8.54 9.08 -13.17
C THR A 228 9.22 10.34 -13.61
N GLN A 229 9.47 10.54 -14.92
CA GLN A 229 10.08 11.76 -15.44
C GLN A 229 9.34 13.02 -14.98
N ILE A 230 8.01 13.07 -15.17
CA ILE A 230 7.19 14.20 -14.72
C ILE A 230 7.27 14.36 -13.19
N GLY A 231 7.23 13.25 -12.44
CA GLY A 231 7.39 13.28 -10.98
C GLY A 231 8.72 13.88 -10.53
N ARG A 232 9.84 13.52 -11.20
CA ARG A 232 11.17 14.07 -10.90
C ARG A 232 11.23 15.56 -11.21
N ASP A 233 10.64 16.00 -12.32
CA ASP A 233 10.65 17.41 -12.72
C ASP A 233 9.84 18.26 -11.73
N LEU A 234 8.66 17.79 -11.30
CA LEU A 234 7.87 18.45 -10.26
C LEU A 234 8.60 18.54 -8.92
N LEU A 235 9.28 17.47 -8.51
CA LEU A 235 10.07 17.49 -7.27
C LEU A 235 11.21 18.51 -7.33
N LYS A 236 11.91 18.62 -8.46
CA LYS A 236 12.95 19.63 -8.64
C LYS A 236 12.40 21.04 -8.52
N GLU A 237 11.26 21.33 -9.13
CA GLU A 237 10.58 22.63 -8.99
C GLU A 237 10.21 22.93 -7.53
N MET A 238 9.73 21.92 -6.78
CA MET A 238 9.41 22.08 -5.36
C MET A 238 10.66 22.35 -4.50
N ILE A 239 11.77 21.65 -4.78
CA ILE A 239 13.06 21.85 -4.10
C ILE A 239 13.58 23.27 -4.36
N GLU A 240 13.56 23.70 -5.62
CA GLU A 240 13.97 25.06 -6.00
C GLU A 240 13.10 26.12 -5.31
N TRP A 241 11.79 25.90 -5.26
CA TRP A 241 10.86 26.79 -4.56
C TRP A 241 11.14 26.86 -3.07
N LEU A 242 11.36 25.72 -2.40
CA LEU A 242 11.68 25.65 -0.97
C LEU A 242 12.98 26.40 -0.66
N ASN A 243 14.04 26.12 -1.42
CA ASN A 243 15.34 26.79 -1.26
C ASN A 243 15.22 28.31 -1.47
N ALA A 244 14.42 28.75 -2.45
CA ALA A 244 14.17 30.17 -2.69
C ALA A 244 13.44 30.88 -1.53
N HIS A 245 12.70 30.14 -0.72
CA HIS A 245 12.01 30.64 0.48
C HIS A 245 12.80 30.42 1.77
N GLY A 246 14.09 30.08 1.68
CA GLY A 246 14.99 29.96 2.82
C GLY A 246 14.85 28.65 3.60
N ALA A 247 14.10 27.67 3.08
CA ALA A 247 14.14 26.31 3.62
C ALA A 247 15.45 25.62 3.19
N GLN A 248 15.93 24.68 4.01
CA GLN A 248 17.09 23.86 3.68
C GLN A 248 16.63 22.44 3.44
N VAL A 249 16.48 22.04 2.17
CA VAL A 249 16.14 20.65 1.85
C VAL A 249 17.22 19.71 2.40
N ILE A 250 16.78 18.65 3.07
CA ILE A 250 17.62 17.65 3.73
C ILE A 250 17.69 16.38 2.88
N GLU A 251 16.52 15.86 2.49
CA GLU A 251 16.36 14.62 1.75
C GLU A 251 15.07 14.68 0.95
N VAL A 252 15.07 14.03 -0.20
CA VAL A 252 13.88 13.77 -1.00
C VAL A 252 13.78 12.27 -1.23
N ASP A 253 12.60 11.70 -1.03
CA ASP A 253 12.28 10.31 -1.37
C ASP A 253 10.96 10.25 -2.14
N THR A 254 11.05 10.19 -3.47
CA THR A 254 9.98 9.91 -4.44
C THR A 254 8.76 10.85 -4.43
N ASP A 255 8.05 10.94 -3.32
CA ASP A 255 6.87 11.76 -3.08
C ASP A 255 6.95 12.54 -1.75
N GLY A 256 8.03 12.39 -0.98
CA GLY A 256 8.29 13.12 0.26
C GLY A 256 9.53 14.02 0.21
N ILE A 257 9.44 15.20 0.85
CA ILE A 257 10.56 16.14 1.00
C ILE A 257 10.73 16.49 2.48
N TYR A 258 11.95 16.34 3.00
CA TYR A 258 12.37 16.81 4.32
C TYR A 258 13.15 18.12 4.18
N PHE A 259 12.82 19.15 4.97
CA PHE A 259 13.46 20.46 4.92
C PHE A 259 13.35 21.26 6.23
#